data_AF-A0A437QVC1-F1
#
_entry.id   AF-A0A437QVC1-F1
#
_cell.length_a   1.000
_cell.length_b   1.000
_cell.length_c   1.000
_cell.angle_alpha   90.00
_cell.angle_beta   90.00
_cell.angle_gamma   90.00
#
_symmetry.space_group_name_H-M   'P 1'
#
loop_
_entity.id
_entity.type
_entity.pdbx_description
1 polymer ?
#
loop_
_entity_poly.entity_id
_entity_poly.type
_entity_poly.pdbx_seq_one_letter_code
_entity_poly.pdbx_strand_id
1 'polypeptide(L)'
;MSELALAYVPVVGFLAWRARRGGAMDWVYFAVNSLLLWFSALWFVGYPLLIVTALSAAVFTLTALVFSTSTDMFNWRFFRRR
;
A
#
# COMPACT_ATOMS: atom_id res chain seq x y z
N MET A 1 -23.88 -16.01 -1.81
CA MET A 1 -22.75 -15.44 -1.02
C MET A 1 -22.07 -14.27 -1.74
N SER A 2 -22.78 -13.49 -2.57
CA SER A 2 -22.22 -12.38 -3.36
C SER A 2 -22.68 -10.99 -2.87
N GLU A 3 -23.85 -10.88 -2.26
CA GLU A 3 -24.42 -9.57 -1.85
C GLU A 3 -23.69 -8.93 -0.66
N LEU A 4 -23.15 -9.74 0.26
CA LEU A 4 -22.41 -9.24 1.42
C LEU A 4 -21.08 -8.58 1.01
N ALA A 5 -20.42 -9.09 -0.03
CA ALA A 5 -19.16 -8.52 -0.51
C ALA A 5 -19.36 -7.11 -1.09
N LEU A 6 -20.48 -6.87 -1.79
CA LEU A 6 -20.83 -5.57 -2.36
C LEU A 6 -21.18 -4.53 -1.29
N ALA A 7 -21.65 -4.94 -0.11
CA ALA A 7 -21.96 -4.04 1.00
C ALA A 7 -20.73 -3.60 1.82
N TYR A 8 -19.64 -4.39 1.85
CA TYR A 8 -18.40 -4.01 2.55
C TYR A 8 -17.52 -3.03 1.76
N VAL A 9 -17.53 -3.11 0.42
CA VAL A 9 -16.81 -2.19 -0.48
C VAL A 9 -17.14 -0.71 -0.23
N PRO A 10 -18.42 -0.29 -0.07
CA PRO A 10 -18.74 1.10 0.21
C PRO A 10 -18.30 1.54 1.62
N VAL A 11 -18.22 0.64 2.60
CA VAL A 11 -17.76 0.98 3.97
C VAL A 11 -16.26 1.28 3.98
N VAL A 12 -15.45 0.43 3.34
CA VAL A 12 -14.00 0.66 3.21
C VAL A 12 -13.72 1.89 2.34
N GLY A 13 -14.49 2.08 1.26
CA GLY A 13 -14.41 3.26 0.41
C GLY A 13 -14.78 4.55 1.14
N PHE A 14 -15.80 4.52 2.00
CA PHE A 14 -16.21 5.66 2.83
C PHE A 14 -15.15 6.02 3.88
N LEU A 15 -14.55 5.02 4.52
CA LEU A 15 -13.44 5.22 5.46
C LEU A 15 -12.20 5.78 4.77
N ALA A 16 -11.85 5.29 3.58
CA ALA A 16 -10.74 5.82 2.79
C ALA A 16 -11.01 7.27 2.29
N TRP A 17 -12.26 7.57 1.92
CA TRP A 17 -12.69 8.92 1.54
C TRP A 17 -12.63 9.89 2.73
N ARG A 18 -13.09 9.46 3.91
CA ARG A 18 -12.99 10.23 5.15
C ARG A 18 -11.54 10.42 5.58
N ALA A 19 -10.68 9.40 5.47
CA ALA A 19 -9.26 9.52 5.77
C ALA A 19 -8.51 10.50 4.84
N ARG A 20 -8.98 10.70 3.59
CA ARG A 20 -8.42 11.68 2.66
C ARG A 20 -8.93 13.11 2.87
N ARG A 21 -10.13 13.30 3.42
CA ARG A 21 -10.76 14.62 3.61
C ARG A 21 -10.86 15.07 5.07
N GLY A 22 -10.64 14.18 6.01
CA GLY A 22 -10.74 14.39 7.45
C GLY A 22 -9.43 14.88 8.07
N GLY A 23 -9.47 15.15 9.37
CA GLY A 23 -8.31 15.60 10.14
C GLY A 23 -7.28 14.51 10.38
N ALA A 24 -6.11 14.88 10.92
CA ALA A 24 -4.99 13.96 11.15
C ALA A 24 -5.36 12.69 11.93
N MET A 25 -6.33 12.77 12.86
CA MET A 25 -6.81 11.61 13.62
C MET A 25 -7.62 10.62 12.78
N ASP A 26 -8.41 11.07 11.80
CA ASP A 26 -9.22 10.19 10.94
C ASP A 26 -8.31 9.30 10.07
N TRP A 27 -7.14 9.81 9.67
CA TRP A 27 -6.13 9.03 8.95
C TRP A 27 -5.50 7.95 9.84
N VAL A 28 -5.19 8.27 11.09
CA VAL A 28 -4.63 7.31 12.06
C VAL A 28 -5.62 6.18 12.31
N TYR A 29 -6.91 6.49 12.52
CA TYR A 29 -7.93 5.46 12.71
C TYR A 29 -8.06 4.56 11.48
N PHE A 30 -7.99 5.10 10.27
CA PHE A 30 -8.02 4.29 9.05
C PHE A 30 -6.80 3.38 8.92
N ALA A 31 -5.60 3.89 9.22
CA ALA A 31 -4.36 3.12 9.17
C ALA A 31 -4.38 1.96 10.18
N VAL A 32 -4.79 2.22 11.42
CA VAL A 32 -4.90 1.20 12.48
C VAL A 32 -5.93 0.13 12.11
N ASN A 33 -7.10 0.51 11.62
CA ASN A 33 -8.12 -0.43 11.18
C ASN A 33 -7.64 -1.28 9.99
N SER A 34 -6.93 -0.67 9.04
CA SER A 34 -6.37 -1.39 7.88
C SER A 34 -5.33 -2.42 8.31
N LEU A 35 -4.46 -2.09 9.27
CA LEU A 35 -3.49 -3.03 9.84
C LEU A 35 -4.18 -4.18 10.57
N LEU A 36 -5.16 -3.89 11.43
CA LEU A 36 -5.95 -4.92 12.13
C LEU A 36 -6.66 -5.86 11.17
N LEU A 37 -7.21 -5.34 10.07
CA LEU A 37 -7.88 -6.14 9.05
C LEU A 37 -6.88 -7.01 8.29
N TRP A 38 -5.67 -6.49 8.02
CA TRP A 38 -4.58 -7.28 7.43
C TRP A 38 -4.10 -8.39 8.36
N PHE A 39 -3.91 -8.12 9.66
CA PHE A 39 -3.57 -9.15 10.66
C PHE A 39 -4.68 -10.20 10.81
N SER A 40 -5.94 -9.78 10.69
CA SER A 40 -7.08 -10.70 10.67
C SER A 40 -7.03 -11.59 9.42
N ALA A 41 -6.73 -11.02 8.26
CA ALA A 41 -6.54 -11.79 7.02
C ALA A 41 -5.36 -12.77 7.12
N LEU A 42 -4.28 -12.41 7.81
CA LEU A 42 -3.18 -13.31 8.12
C LEU A 42 -3.62 -14.51 8.97
N TRP A 43 -4.51 -14.30 9.94
CA TRP A 43 -5.03 -15.40 10.74
C TRP A 43 -5.90 -16.36 9.93
N PHE A 44 -6.76 -15.84 9.04
CA PHE A 44 -7.66 -16.65 8.22
C PHE A 44 -6.97 -17.37 7.05
N VAL A 45 -6.00 -16.73 6.39
CA VAL A 45 -5.33 -17.26 5.19
C VAL A 45 -3.98 -17.92 5.54
N GLY A 46 -3.33 -17.47 6.60
CA GLY A 46 -2.07 -18.02 7.11
C GLY A 46 -0.82 -17.55 6.35
N TYR A 47 0.20 -18.41 6.37
CA TYR A 47 1.51 -18.19 5.75
C TYR A 47 1.50 -17.74 4.27
N PRO A 48 0.60 -18.20 3.38
CA PRO A 48 0.57 -17.74 2.00
C PRO A 48 0.45 -16.22 1.86
N LEU A 49 -0.34 -15.57 2.73
CA LEU A 49 -0.57 -14.13 2.66
C LEU A 49 0.65 -13.32 3.12
N LEU A 50 1.43 -13.84 4.09
CA LEU A 50 2.74 -13.27 4.44
C LEU A 50 3.70 -13.32 3.26
N ILE A 51 3.80 -14.47 2.60
CA ILE A 51 4.73 -14.69 1.49
C ILE A 51 4.39 -13.72 0.34
N VAL A 52 3.13 -13.61 -0.04
CA VAL A 52 2.68 -12.69 -1.09
C VAL A 52 2.96 -11.23 -0.70
N THR A 53 2.72 -10.85 0.55
CA THR A 53 2.99 -9.49 1.02
C THR A 53 4.49 -9.18 0.98
N ALA A 54 5.33 -10.12 1.43
CA ALA A 54 6.79 -9.98 1.41
C ALA A 54 7.34 -9.90 -0.03
N LEU A 55 6.85 -10.76 -0.93
CA LEU A 55 7.23 -10.73 -2.35
C LEU A 55 6.83 -9.41 -3.01
N SER A 56 5.61 -8.92 -2.72
CA SER A 56 5.13 -7.64 -3.25
C SER A 56 5.99 -6.47 -2.75
N ALA A 57 6.35 -6.48 -1.46
CA ALA A 57 7.23 -5.48 -0.88
C ALA A 57 8.65 -5.53 -1.48
N ALA A 58 9.19 -6.73 -1.72
CA ALA A 58 10.49 -6.91 -2.35
C ALA A 58 10.50 -6.35 -3.78
N VAL A 59 9.49 -6.68 -4.59
CA VAL A 59 9.35 -6.14 -5.95
C VAL A 59 9.28 -4.61 -5.89
N PHE A 60 8.42 -4.05 -5.04
CA PHE A 60 8.28 -2.60 -4.92
C PHE A 60 9.60 -1.91 -4.53
N THR A 61 10.31 -2.47 -3.54
CA THR A 61 11.58 -1.92 -3.06
C THR A 61 12.67 -1.99 -4.13
N LEU A 62 12.78 -3.13 -4.84
CA LEU A 62 13.73 -3.28 -5.93
C LEU A 62 13.41 -2.32 -7.09
N THR A 63 12.14 -2.18 -7.45
CA THR A 63 11.71 -1.22 -8.47
C THR A 63 12.02 0.22 -8.05
N ALA A 64 11.75 0.59 -6.80
CA ALA A 64 12.07 1.92 -6.28
C ALA A 64 13.58 2.20 -6.32
N LEU A 65 14.39 1.19 -5.98
CA LEU A 65 15.85 1.29 -6.02
C LEU A 65 16.36 1.46 -7.46
N VAL A 66 15.88 0.64 -8.39
CA VAL A 66 16.20 0.75 -9.81
C VAL A 66 15.81 2.12 -10.36
N PHE A 67 14.61 2.59 -10.03
CA PHE A 67 14.12 3.89 -10.48
C PHE A 67 15.03 5.01 -9.96
N SER A 68 15.32 5.03 -8.65
CA SER A 68 16.21 6.00 -8.03
C SER A 68 17.61 6.01 -8.65
N THR A 69 18.20 4.84 -8.88
CA THR A 69 19.53 4.73 -9.50
C THR A 69 19.50 5.18 -10.96
N SER A 70 18.44 4.86 -11.72
CA SER A 70 18.30 5.29 -13.11
C SER A 70 18.15 6.81 -13.23
N THR A 71 17.42 7.46 -12.31
CA THR A 71 17.26 8.92 -12.28
C THR A 71 18.55 9.63 -11.89
N ASP A 72 19.31 9.07 -10.95
CA ASP A 72 20.60 9.64 -10.55
C ASP A 72 21.63 9.52 -11.68
N MET A 73 21.66 8.38 -12.37
CA MET A 73 22.49 8.18 -13.57
C MET A 73 22.08 9.10 -14.74
N PHE A 74 20.78 9.39 -14.90
CA PHE A 74 20.29 10.35 -15.89
C PHE A 74 20.73 11.78 -15.56
N ASN A 75 20.61 12.19 -14.29
CA ASN A 75 21.02 13.52 -13.82
C ASN A 75 22.52 13.77 -14.09
N TRP A 76 23.39 12.80 -13.78
CA TRP A 76 24.82 12.91 -14.05
C TRP A 76 25.16 13.03 -15.55
N ARG A 77 24.42 12.33 -16.43
CA ARG A 77 24.62 12.43 -17.89
C ARG A 77 24.24 13.79 -18.45
N PHE A 78 23.26 14.48 -17.86
CA PHE A 78 22.88 15.84 -18.26
C PHE A 78 23.96 16.88 -17.91
N PHE A 79 24.59 16.75 -16.73
CA PHE A 79 25.64 17.70 -16.31
C PHE A 79 26.94 17.58 -17.11
N ARG A 80 27.30 16.38 -17.60
CA ARG A 80 28.55 16.17 -18.37
C ARG A 80 28.50 16.69 -19.82
N ARG A 81 27.36 17.18 -20.31
CA ARG A 81 27.19 17.72 -21.67
C ARG A 81 27.06 19.25 -21.73
N ARG A 82 27.26 19.95 -20.61
CA ARG A 82 27.49 21.41 -20.57
C ARG A 82 28.94 21.66 -20.16
#